data_AF-C6LC85-F1
#
_entry.id   AF-C6LC85-F1
#
_cell.length_a   1.000
_cell.length_b   1.000
_cell.length_c   1.000
_cell.angle_alpha   90.00
_cell.angle_beta   90.00
_cell.angle_gamma   90.00
#
_symmetry.space_group_name_H-M   'P 1'
#
loop_
_entity.id
_entity.type
_entity.pdbx_description
1 polymer ?
#
loop_
_entity_poly.entity_id
_entity_poly.type
_entity_poly.pdbx_seq_one_letter_code
_entity_poly.pdbx_strand_id
1 'polypeptide(L)'
;MKQTWKKRAGKIAGKIADKFADLGYWLEDLYCEYRLRAKKAKRKREKLRKTLSAEEFKRYRRKELLQTVLKGAGAFVCAAAVILLLGTGISRLAHMAGNALSALRETEAPAEPATETEQLYAEKDITIGSTGCMLLHSPFIDSYPDAEGNYDFSSVYRFITPYYSAPDFMTCEFEGALGGEELGYSGYPNFKSPDVIIENIRDSGVDLQMLATNHIYDAWSYGFTRTMEVYEEKGIAYTGIRKNEQEKHYYIADIDGIKVGFTDYVYETTNVTGGPDKSINGMILETADAPLLNSFDYDNLEPFYAEMEENIRAMKAEGAQFIIANMHWGTEYQLEEAQYQDEIAQKLCDLGVNAIIGGHPHCEQPVDVLTSQSGEKMFVAYSEGNALSNQRTYLMDEMPTGHTEDGAMITLHLHQDSSGKVSLTDVDLLPTWVYRYSDESGSKYYILPLDDAANIESTTGITGIREEAQASYERTMAVMGPGIEKAKKAFLQPVQTGIS
;
A
#
# COMPACT_ATOMS: atom_id res chain seq x y z
N MET A 1 26.53 47.00 3.91
CA MET A 1 26.77 46.25 2.66
C MET A 1 28.00 45.33 2.70
N LYS A 2 29.24 45.81 2.91
CA LYS A 2 30.45 44.94 2.93
C LYS A 2 30.43 43.84 4.01
N GLN A 3 29.87 44.13 5.19
CA GLN A 3 29.76 43.17 6.30
C GLN A 3 28.68 42.10 6.04
N THR A 4 27.59 42.49 5.38
CA THR A 4 26.49 41.62 4.95
C THR A 4 26.95 40.63 3.87
N TRP A 5 27.80 41.09 2.95
CA TRP A 5 28.43 40.25 1.92
C TRP A 5 29.41 39.22 2.51
N LYS A 6 30.24 39.59 3.49
CA LYS A 6 31.12 38.64 4.18
C LYS A 6 30.34 37.53 4.91
N LYS A 7 29.21 37.88 5.56
CA LYS A 7 28.31 36.88 6.19
C LYS A 7 27.67 35.94 5.16
N ARG A 8 27.21 36.45 4.01
CA ARG A 8 26.65 35.62 2.93
C ARG A 8 27.71 34.72 2.29
N ALA A 9 28.92 35.22 2.04
CA ALA A 9 30.03 34.44 1.51
C ALA A 9 30.46 33.32 2.46
N GLY A 10 30.53 33.59 3.77
CA GLY A 10 30.80 32.57 4.78
C GLY A 10 29.72 31.48 4.85
N LYS A 11 28.44 31.85 4.71
CA LYS A 11 27.32 30.90 4.70
C LYS A 11 27.31 30.01 3.45
N ILE A 12 27.73 30.54 2.31
CA ILE A 12 27.89 29.77 1.06
C ILE A 12 29.10 28.83 1.15
N ALA A 13 30.23 29.31 1.69
CA ALA A 13 31.42 28.48 1.89
C ALA A 13 31.16 27.32 2.86
N GLY A 14 30.39 27.55 3.94
CA GLY A 14 29.93 26.50 4.85
C GLY A 14 29.08 25.45 4.13
N LYS A 15 28.06 25.87 3.38
CA LYS A 15 27.21 24.94 2.59
C LYS A 15 27.99 24.12 1.56
N ILE A 16 29.05 24.68 0.99
CA ILE A 16 29.92 23.95 0.05
C ILE A 16 30.76 22.91 0.81
N ALA A 17 31.32 23.28 1.97
CA ALA A 17 32.08 22.36 2.81
C ALA A 17 31.22 21.19 3.33
N ASP A 18 29.99 21.46 3.74
CA ASP A 18 29.02 20.44 4.18
C ASP A 18 28.74 19.45 3.04
N LYS A 19 28.51 19.95 1.81
CA LYS A 19 28.32 19.07 0.64
C LYS A 19 29.54 18.23 0.28
N PHE A 20 30.76 18.72 0.54
CA PHE A 20 31.98 17.91 0.35
C PHE A 20 32.13 16.85 1.44
N ALA A 21 31.68 17.12 2.66
CA ALA A 21 31.63 16.13 3.73
C ALA A 21 30.61 15.03 3.42
N ASP A 22 29.40 15.41 2.96
CA ASP A 22 28.35 14.47 2.53
C ASP A 22 28.85 13.56 1.38
N LEU A 23 29.59 14.12 0.43
CA LEU A 23 30.21 13.34 -0.65
C LEU A 23 31.29 12.37 -0.11
N GLY A 24 32.02 12.76 0.94
CA GLY A 24 32.99 11.90 1.61
C GLY A 24 32.33 10.70 2.29
N TYR A 25 31.26 10.93 3.05
CA TYR A 25 30.47 9.87 3.68
C TYR A 25 29.84 8.93 2.65
N TRP A 26 29.27 9.50 1.58
CA TRP A 26 28.70 8.72 0.48
C TRP A 26 29.75 7.82 -0.21
N LEU A 27 30.98 8.30 -0.40
CA LEU A 27 32.07 7.50 -0.97
C LEU A 27 32.54 6.38 -0.03
N GLU A 28 32.53 6.61 1.29
CA GLU A 28 32.84 5.57 2.29
C GLU A 28 31.76 4.47 2.31
N ASP A 29 30.48 4.83 2.26
CA ASP A 29 29.37 3.89 2.18
C ASP A 29 29.43 3.06 0.90
N LEU A 30 29.68 3.69 -0.25
CA LEU A 30 29.86 3.01 -1.53
C LEU A 30 31.03 2.01 -1.48
N TYR A 31 32.13 2.37 -0.79
CA TYR A 31 33.28 1.49 -0.60
C TYR A 31 32.98 0.32 0.36
N CYS A 32 32.21 0.56 1.42
CA CYS A 32 31.72 -0.45 2.34
C CYS A 32 30.81 -1.47 1.64
N GLU A 33 29.84 -1.00 0.84
CA GLU A 33 29.00 -1.85 0.01
C GLU A 33 29.81 -2.69 -0.97
N TYR A 34 30.78 -2.09 -1.66
CA TYR A 34 31.66 -2.79 -2.58
C TYR A 34 32.42 -3.93 -1.87
N ARG A 35 32.93 -3.69 -0.66
CA ARG A 35 33.60 -4.71 0.16
C ARG A 35 32.65 -5.83 0.59
N LEU A 36 31.41 -5.52 0.95
CA LEU A 36 30.39 -6.50 1.29
C LEU A 36 30.02 -7.38 0.08
N ARG A 37 29.79 -6.78 -1.08
CA ARG A 37 29.53 -7.49 -2.35
C ARG A 37 30.71 -8.39 -2.74
N ALA A 38 31.95 -7.90 -2.59
CA ALA A 38 33.15 -8.70 -2.84
C ALA A 38 33.26 -9.92 -1.89
N LYS A 39 32.93 -9.75 -0.60
CA LYS A 39 32.88 -10.85 0.38
C LYS A 39 31.79 -11.88 0.03
N LYS A 40 30.58 -11.43 -0.32
CA LYS A 40 29.46 -12.30 -0.75
C LYS A 40 29.83 -13.10 -2.01
N ALA A 41 30.41 -12.44 -3.02
CA ALA A 41 30.87 -13.10 -4.24
C ALA A 41 31.95 -14.16 -3.98
N LYS A 42 32.90 -13.89 -3.06
CA LYS A 42 33.91 -14.88 -2.65
C LYS A 42 33.28 -16.11 -2.02
N ARG A 43 32.35 -15.94 -1.07
CA ARG A 43 31.63 -17.05 -0.43
C ARG A 43 30.83 -17.88 -1.44
N LYS A 44 30.15 -17.22 -2.38
CA LYS A 44 29.40 -17.89 -3.48
C LYS A 44 30.33 -18.73 -4.35
N ARG A 45 31.51 -18.22 -4.72
CA ARG A 45 32.53 -18.98 -5.49
C ARG A 45 33.03 -20.21 -4.74
N GLU A 46 33.26 -20.10 -3.43
CA GLU A 46 33.70 -21.22 -2.60
C GLU A 46 32.63 -22.32 -2.50
N LYS A 47 31.35 -21.94 -2.37
CA LYS A 47 30.22 -22.89 -2.37
C LYS A 47 30.06 -23.58 -3.73
N LEU A 48 30.11 -22.83 -4.82
CA LEU A 48 29.98 -23.36 -6.18
C LEU A 48 31.16 -24.26 -6.57
N ARG A 49 32.38 -23.97 -6.11
CA ARG A 49 33.56 -24.81 -6.34
C ARG A 49 33.44 -26.20 -5.71
N LYS A 50 32.67 -26.33 -4.62
CA LYS A 50 32.45 -27.60 -3.92
C LYS A 50 31.30 -28.43 -4.50
N THR A 51 30.42 -27.81 -5.28
CA THR A 51 29.14 -28.40 -5.74
C THR A 51 29.08 -28.65 -7.23
N LEU A 52 29.84 -27.90 -8.04
CA LEU A 52 29.89 -28.05 -9.49
C LEU A 52 31.08 -28.89 -9.95
N SER A 53 30.98 -29.53 -11.12
CA SER A 53 32.13 -30.13 -11.80
C SER A 53 33.15 -29.06 -12.21
N ALA A 54 34.39 -29.47 -12.49
CA ALA A 54 35.47 -28.55 -12.89
C ALA A 54 35.13 -27.77 -14.17
N GLU A 55 34.42 -28.38 -15.11
CA GLU A 55 34.02 -27.74 -16.38
C GLU A 55 32.90 -26.72 -16.18
N GLU A 56 31.90 -27.05 -15.36
CA GLU A 56 30.79 -26.15 -15.02
C GLU A 56 31.28 -24.94 -14.23
N PHE A 57 32.17 -25.15 -13.26
CA PHE A 57 32.79 -24.06 -12.51
C PHE A 57 33.63 -23.16 -13.42
N LYS A 58 34.34 -23.72 -14.42
CA LYS A 58 35.09 -22.96 -15.42
C LYS A 58 34.17 -22.13 -16.31
N ARG A 59 33.01 -22.66 -16.72
CA ARG A 59 31.97 -21.92 -17.47
C ARG A 59 31.37 -20.79 -16.63
N TYR A 60 31.04 -21.05 -15.37
CA TYR A 60 30.57 -20.04 -14.42
C TYR A 60 31.58 -18.89 -14.29
N ARG A 61 32.86 -19.21 -14.06
CA ARG A 61 33.93 -18.20 -13.91
C ARG A 61 34.12 -17.35 -15.16
N ARG A 62 33.92 -17.91 -16.37
CA ARG A 62 33.97 -17.15 -17.62
C ARG A 62 32.79 -16.17 -17.74
N LYS A 63 31.56 -16.61 -17.45
CA LYS A 63 30.37 -15.75 -17.44
C LYS A 63 30.49 -14.62 -16.41
N GLU A 64 30.94 -14.94 -15.20
CA GLU A 64 31.13 -13.97 -14.11
C GLU A 64 32.20 -12.92 -14.46
N LEU A 65 33.31 -13.34 -15.07
CA LEU A 65 34.36 -12.42 -15.51
C LEU A 65 33.83 -11.49 -16.61
N LEU A 66 33.09 -12.02 -17.59
CA LEU A 66 32.52 -11.24 -18.68
C LEU A 66 31.52 -10.19 -18.16
N GLN A 67 30.64 -10.58 -17.23
CA GLN A 67 29.72 -9.66 -16.57
C GLN A 67 30.45 -8.59 -15.75
N THR A 68 31.54 -8.95 -15.08
CA THR A 68 32.36 -7.98 -14.31
C THR A 68 33.03 -6.97 -15.24
N VAL A 69 33.56 -7.42 -16.38
CA VAL A 69 34.17 -6.54 -17.39
C VAL A 69 33.13 -5.61 -18.02
N LEU A 70 31.95 -6.12 -18.38
CA LEU A 70 30.85 -5.30 -18.92
C LEU A 70 30.37 -4.24 -17.93
N LYS A 71 30.18 -4.62 -16.65
CA LYS A 71 29.79 -3.67 -15.58
C LYS A 71 30.89 -2.65 -15.29
N GLY A 72 32.17 -3.06 -15.31
CA GLY A 72 33.30 -2.16 -15.13
C GLY A 72 33.48 -1.15 -16.27
N ALA A 73 33.23 -1.57 -17.52
CA ALA A 73 33.25 -0.68 -18.68
C ALA A 73 32.12 0.37 -18.62
N GLY A 74 30.91 -0.04 -18.23
CA GLY A 74 29.78 0.88 -18.03
C GLY A 74 30.03 1.92 -16.93
N ALA A 75 30.60 1.50 -15.80
CA ALA A 75 30.96 2.42 -14.71
C ALA A 75 32.03 3.43 -15.11
N PHE A 76 33.02 3.03 -15.93
CA PHE A 76 34.05 3.93 -16.43
C PHE A 76 33.50 4.98 -17.41
N VAL A 77 32.56 4.60 -18.28
CA VAL A 77 31.86 5.52 -19.18
C VAL A 77 31.00 6.52 -18.40
N CYS A 78 30.31 6.09 -17.34
CA CYS A 78 29.52 6.98 -16.49
C CYS A 78 30.40 7.96 -15.70
N ALA A 79 31.52 7.48 -15.12
CA ALA A 79 32.45 8.35 -14.40
C ALA A 79 33.10 9.39 -15.32
N ALA A 80 33.47 8.99 -16.56
CA ALA A 80 33.98 9.92 -17.55
C ALA A 80 32.93 10.96 -17.98
N ALA A 81 31.66 10.57 -18.12
CA ALA A 81 30.56 11.48 -18.42
C ALA A 81 30.29 12.49 -17.29
N VAL A 82 30.34 12.05 -16.02
CA VAL A 82 30.19 12.93 -14.85
C VAL A 82 31.35 13.94 -14.75
N ILE A 83 32.59 13.51 -15.02
CA ILE A 83 33.76 14.41 -15.06
C ILE A 83 33.64 15.43 -16.22
N LEU A 84 33.12 15.03 -17.37
CA LEU A 84 32.83 15.93 -18.51
C LEU A 84 31.69 16.93 -18.21
N LEU A 85 30.65 16.50 -17.50
CA LEU A 85 29.54 17.35 -17.07
C LEU A 85 29.95 18.36 -15.98
N LEU A 86 30.81 17.95 -15.05
CA LEU A 86 31.40 18.84 -14.05
C LEU A 86 32.38 19.85 -14.68
N GLY A 87 33.17 19.42 -15.67
CA GLY A 87 34.09 20.31 -16.41
C GLY A 87 33.37 21.36 -17.28
N THR A 88 32.22 21.00 -17.87
CA THR A 88 31.41 21.93 -18.68
C THR A 88 30.54 22.85 -17.83
N GLY A 89 30.07 22.39 -16.66
CA GLY A 89 29.32 23.20 -15.69
C GLY A 89 30.14 24.34 -15.09
N ILE A 90 31.42 24.10 -14.76
CA ILE A 90 32.32 25.11 -14.20
C ILE A 90 32.68 26.18 -15.25
N SER A 91 32.81 25.81 -16.52
CA SER A 91 33.08 26.76 -17.61
C SER A 91 31.87 27.66 -17.95
N ARG A 92 30.63 27.14 -17.83
CA ARG A 92 29.39 27.93 -18.03
C ARG A 92 29.11 28.91 -16.89
N LEU A 93 29.40 28.53 -15.64
CA LEU A 93 29.24 29.40 -14.47
C LEU A 93 30.21 30.61 -14.49
N ALA A 94 31.43 30.41 -14.99
CA ALA A 94 32.39 31.51 -15.19
C ALA A 94 31.95 32.50 -16.29
N HIS A 95 31.23 32.03 -17.31
CA HIS A 95 30.74 32.86 -18.41
C HIS A 95 29.44 33.63 -18.06
N MET A 96 28.56 33.05 -17.24
CA MET A 96 27.32 33.69 -16.77
C MET A 96 27.57 34.80 -15.74
N ALA A 97 28.60 34.65 -14.90
CA ALA A 97 28.99 35.68 -13.93
C ALA A 97 29.54 36.96 -14.59
N GLY A 98 30.09 36.86 -15.81
CA GLY A 98 30.59 38.00 -16.59
C GLY A 98 29.48 38.83 -17.26
N ASN A 99 28.37 38.20 -17.66
CA ASN A 99 27.28 38.87 -18.37
C ASN A 99 26.23 39.50 -17.43
N ALA A 100 26.09 39.00 -16.19
CA ALA A 100 25.14 39.51 -15.21
C ALA A 100 25.47 40.92 -14.67
N LEU A 101 26.70 41.42 -14.88
CA LEU A 101 27.11 42.74 -14.41
C LEU A 101 26.74 43.91 -15.34
N SER A 102 26.22 43.63 -16.54
CA SER A 102 25.92 44.69 -17.53
C SER A 102 24.42 44.98 -17.73
N ALA A 103 23.52 44.18 -17.14
CA ALA A 103 22.07 44.32 -17.33
C ALA A 103 21.32 45.02 -16.18
N LEU A 104 21.99 45.46 -15.11
CA LEU A 104 21.32 46.19 -14.02
C LEU A 104 21.41 47.70 -14.24
N ARG A 105 20.68 48.19 -15.25
CA ARG A 105 20.33 49.60 -15.34
C ARG A 105 19.08 49.85 -16.16
N GLU A 106 17.95 49.30 -15.71
CA GLU A 106 16.65 49.88 -16.00
C GLU A 106 15.79 49.78 -14.74
N THR A 107 15.19 50.92 -14.41
CA THR A 107 14.42 51.18 -13.19
C THR A 107 13.00 50.66 -13.37
N GLU A 108 12.61 49.64 -12.61
CA GLU A 108 11.20 49.35 -12.34
C GLU A 108 10.79 49.94 -11.00
N ALA A 109 9.64 50.61 -11.00
CA ALA A 109 9.01 51.19 -9.82
C ALA A 109 8.57 50.08 -8.84
N PRO A 110 8.45 50.36 -7.53
CA PRO A 110 8.08 49.35 -6.55
C PRO A 110 6.62 48.92 -6.76
N ALA A 111 6.39 47.65 -7.04
CA ALA A 111 5.08 47.05 -6.88
C ALA A 111 4.72 46.99 -5.39
N GLU A 112 3.52 47.44 -5.03
CA GLU A 112 2.98 47.30 -3.68
C GLU A 112 2.85 45.80 -3.32
N PRO A 113 3.10 45.42 -2.05
CA PRO A 113 2.90 44.05 -1.62
C PRO A 113 1.41 43.71 -1.71
N ALA A 114 1.07 42.74 -2.55
CA ALA A 114 -0.25 42.13 -2.50
C ALA A 114 -0.41 41.50 -1.11
N THR A 115 -1.33 42.04 -0.31
CA THR A 115 -1.88 41.32 0.84
C THR A 115 -2.56 40.07 0.31
N GLU A 116 -1.89 38.92 0.41
CA GLU A 116 -2.55 37.62 0.42
C GLU A 116 -3.60 37.67 1.53
N THR A 117 -4.86 37.79 1.12
CA THR A 117 -5.97 37.51 2.01
C THR A 117 -5.95 36.00 2.17
N GLU A 118 -5.52 35.53 3.33
CA GLU A 118 -5.48 34.11 3.69
C GLU A 118 -6.88 33.54 3.43
N GLN A 119 -6.99 32.68 2.40
CA GLN A 119 -8.26 32.12 2.01
C GLN A 119 -8.68 31.15 3.12
N LEU A 120 -9.66 31.55 3.92
CA LEU A 120 -10.19 30.72 4.99
C LEU A 120 -11.12 29.65 4.39
N TYR A 121 -10.82 28.40 4.69
CA TYR A 121 -11.66 27.25 4.36
C TYR A 121 -12.69 27.03 5.47
N ALA A 122 -13.82 26.40 5.13
CA ALA A 122 -14.75 25.92 6.14
C ALA A 122 -14.13 24.73 6.87
N GLU A 123 -14.16 24.76 8.20
CA GLU A 123 -13.79 23.61 9.02
C GLU A 123 -14.76 22.47 8.79
N LYS A 124 -14.23 21.25 8.72
CA LYS A 124 -15.01 20.08 8.33
C LYS A 124 -14.37 18.79 8.81
N ASP A 125 -15.21 17.85 9.20
CA ASP A 125 -14.82 16.48 9.50
C ASP A 125 -15.36 15.54 8.43
N ILE A 126 -14.55 14.57 8.01
CA ILE A 126 -14.97 13.42 7.20
C ILE A 126 -14.40 12.14 7.80
N THR A 127 -15.01 11.01 7.44
CA THR A 127 -14.62 9.68 7.89
C THR A 127 -14.36 8.76 6.71
N ILE A 128 -13.30 7.96 6.82
CA ILE A 128 -12.96 6.96 5.80
C ILE A 128 -12.85 5.60 6.49
N GLY A 129 -13.71 4.67 6.10
CA GLY A 129 -13.68 3.29 6.56
C GLY A 129 -12.86 2.41 5.63
N SER A 130 -12.18 1.40 6.19
CA SER A 130 -11.65 0.25 5.47
C SER A 130 -12.04 -1.04 6.19
N THR A 131 -12.13 -2.14 5.44
CA THR A 131 -12.34 -3.47 6.00
C THR A 131 -11.42 -4.48 5.32
N GLY A 132 -11.18 -5.58 6.03
CA GLY A 132 -10.32 -6.66 5.59
C GLY A 132 -10.75 -7.35 4.28
N CYS A 133 -10.00 -8.38 3.93
CA CYS A 133 -10.09 -9.01 2.63
C CYS A 133 -11.39 -9.82 2.44
N MET A 134 -12.01 -9.70 1.26
CA MET A 134 -13.11 -10.54 0.81
C MET A 134 -12.64 -11.59 -0.20
N LEU A 135 -12.68 -12.87 0.21
CA LEU A 135 -12.17 -14.01 -0.52
C LEU A 135 -13.17 -15.18 -0.54
N LEU A 136 -13.77 -15.45 -1.71
CA LEU A 136 -14.84 -16.44 -1.86
C LEU A 136 -14.30 -17.86 -2.06
N HIS A 137 -14.36 -18.66 -1.00
CA HIS A 137 -14.04 -20.08 -1.05
C HIS A 137 -15.20 -20.92 -1.61
N SER A 138 -14.92 -22.14 -2.10
CA SER A 138 -15.94 -22.99 -2.74
C SER A 138 -17.21 -23.21 -1.90
N PRO A 139 -17.17 -23.38 -0.57
CA PRO A 139 -18.40 -23.50 0.21
C PRO A 139 -19.36 -22.30 0.11
N PHE A 140 -18.88 -21.08 -0.17
CA PHE A 140 -19.76 -19.96 -0.53
C PHE A 140 -20.38 -20.18 -1.90
N ILE A 141 -19.53 -20.41 -2.90
CA ILE A 141 -19.94 -20.56 -4.30
C ILE A 141 -20.92 -21.73 -4.48
N ASP A 142 -20.77 -22.80 -3.70
CA ASP A 142 -21.58 -24.01 -3.82
C ASP A 142 -22.93 -23.91 -3.08
N SER A 143 -23.06 -22.98 -2.11
CA SER A 143 -24.20 -22.94 -1.19
C SER A 143 -25.17 -21.76 -1.41
N TYR A 144 -24.82 -20.82 -2.29
CA TYR A 144 -25.61 -19.63 -2.57
C TYR A 144 -26.44 -19.62 -3.86
N PRO A 145 -26.18 -20.43 -4.91
CA PRO A 145 -27.02 -20.37 -6.09
C PRO A 145 -28.43 -20.92 -5.81
N ASP A 146 -29.45 -20.30 -6.39
CA ASP A 146 -30.81 -20.82 -6.40
C ASP A 146 -30.95 -22.03 -7.36
N ALA A 147 -32.17 -22.55 -7.51
CA ALA A 147 -32.43 -23.72 -8.37
C ALA A 147 -32.19 -23.42 -9.87
N GLU A 148 -32.19 -22.16 -10.25
CA GLU A 148 -31.95 -21.64 -11.58
C GLU A 148 -30.47 -21.28 -11.82
N GLY A 149 -29.63 -21.30 -10.77
CA GLY A 149 -28.22 -20.97 -10.82
C GLY A 149 -27.89 -19.50 -10.54
N ASN A 150 -28.87 -18.68 -10.14
CA ASN A 150 -28.62 -17.28 -9.81
C ASN A 150 -28.02 -17.15 -8.41
N TYR A 151 -27.03 -16.27 -8.27
CA TYR A 151 -26.35 -16.00 -7.02
C TYR A 151 -26.92 -14.74 -6.34
N ASP A 152 -27.00 -14.76 -5.01
CA ASP A 152 -27.26 -13.57 -4.18
C ASP A 152 -26.53 -13.70 -2.85
N PHE A 153 -25.46 -12.91 -2.65
CA PHE A 153 -24.68 -12.91 -1.42
C PHE A 153 -25.11 -11.81 -0.42
N SER A 154 -26.17 -11.06 -0.69
CA SER A 154 -26.60 -9.91 0.12
C SER A 154 -26.81 -10.26 1.59
N SER A 155 -27.27 -11.47 1.90
CA SER A 155 -27.49 -11.92 3.28
C SER A 155 -26.21 -11.93 4.13
N VAL A 156 -25.04 -12.12 3.51
CA VAL A 156 -23.73 -12.09 4.20
C VAL A 156 -23.52 -10.76 4.92
N TYR A 157 -23.96 -9.67 4.29
CA TYR A 157 -23.72 -8.30 4.74
C TYR A 157 -24.78 -7.79 5.71
N ARG A 158 -25.85 -8.55 5.96
CA ARG A 158 -27.03 -8.14 6.74
C ARG A 158 -26.71 -7.35 8.01
N PHE A 159 -25.72 -7.79 8.79
CA PHE A 159 -25.38 -7.17 10.07
C PHE A 159 -24.29 -6.09 9.97
N ILE A 160 -23.44 -6.14 8.95
CA ILE A 160 -22.32 -5.21 8.80
C ILE A 160 -22.68 -3.96 7.98
N THR A 161 -23.70 -4.02 7.12
CA THR A 161 -24.14 -2.89 6.27
C THR A 161 -24.33 -1.58 7.05
N PRO A 162 -24.94 -1.54 8.25
CA PRO A 162 -25.05 -0.29 9.02
C PRO A 162 -23.70 0.34 9.40
N TYR A 163 -22.65 -0.46 9.51
CA TYR A 163 -21.29 0.00 9.83
C TYR A 163 -20.55 0.41 8.56
N TYR A 164 -20.63 -0.39 7.49
CA TYR A 164 -20.01 -0.04 6.20
C TYR A 164 -20.61 1.21 5.56
N SER A 165 -21.90 1.48 5.77
CA SER A 165 -22.57 2.68 5.27
C SER A 165 -22.44 3.91 6.19
N ALA A 166 -21.74 3.79 7.32
CA ALA A 166 -21.62 4.89 8.29
C ALA A 166 -20.52 5.91 7.95
N PRO A 167 -19.33 5.51 7.45
CA PRO A 167 -18.31 6.44 6.99
C PRO A 167 -18.77 7.24 5.76
N ASP A 168 -18.16 8.40 5.54
CA ASP A 168 -18.40 9.21 4.33
C ASP A 168 -17.81 8.56 3.07
N PHE A 169 -16.85 7.66 3.24
CA PHE A 169 -16.26 6.85 2.17
C PHE A 169 -15.74 5.52 2.70
N MET A 170 -16.09 4.41 2.08
CA MET A 170 -15.74 3.07 2.54
C MET A 170 -14.91 2.30 1.49
N THR A 171 -13.80 1.70 1.94
CA THR A 171 -12.92 0.87 1.10
C THR A 171 -12.96 -0.60 1.50
N CYS A 172 -12.71 -1.49 0.55
CA CYS A 172 -12.62 -2.93 0.79
C CYS A 172 -11.61 -3.58 -0.16
N GLU A 173 -10.85 -4.56 0.31
CA GLU A 173 -10.06 -5.42 -0.57
C GLU A 173 -10.90 -6.58 -1.10
N PHE A 174 -10.83 -6.83 -2.42
CA PHE A 174 -11.43 -8.00 -3.04
C PHE A 174 -10.35 -8.87 -3.68
N GLU A 175 -10.18 -10.07 -3.15
CA GLU A 175 -9.14 -11.00 -3.55
C GLU A 175 -9.74 -12.11 -4.40
N GLY A 176 -9.51 -12.00 -5.71
CA GLY A 176 -10.01 -12.95 -6.70
C GLY A 176 -10.24 -12.31 -8.06
N ALA A 177 -10.65 -13.13 -9.01
CA ALA A 177 -10.92 -12.71 -10.38
C ALA A 177 -12.36 -13.01 -10.80
N LEU A 178 -12.89 -12.22 -11.74
CA LEU A 178 -14.24 -12.37 -12.29
C LEU A 178 -14.15 -12.97 -13.70
N GLY A 179 -13.94 -14.28 -13.75
CA GLY A 179 -13.82 -15.05 -15.00
C GLY A 179 -15.15 -15.34 -15.71
N GLY A 180 -16.29 -14.98 -15.12
CA GLY A 180 -17.62 -15.29 -15.65
C GLY A 180 -17.97 -16.78 -15.58
N GLU A 181 -19.20 -17.12 -15.97
CA GLU A 181 -19.64 -18.52 -16.08
C GLU A 181 -18.79 -19.30 -17.10
N GLU A 182 -18.21 -18.61 -18.09
CA GLU A 182 -17.40 -19.20 -19.16
C GLU A 182 -16.15 -19.91 -18.64
N LEU A 183 -15.51 -19.38 -17.59
CA LEU A 183 -14.37 -20.01 -16.92
C LEU A 183 -14.76 -20.80 -15.68
N GLY A 184 -16.03 -20.74 -15.30
CA GLY A 184 -16.56 -21.32 -14.08
C GLY A 184 -16.05 -20.64 -12.81
N TYR A 185 -16.72 -20.95 -11.71
CA TYR A 185 -16.38 -20.43 -10.38
C TYR A 185 -15.61 -21.46 -9.57
N SER A 186 -14.71 -21.01 -8.73
CA SER A 186 -13.97 -21.86 -7.80
C SER A 186 -13.37 -21.07 -6.66
N GLY A 187 -13.21 -21.70 -5.50
CA GLY A 187 -12.34 -21.19 -4.45
C GLY A 187 -10.89 -21.61 -4.65
N TYR A 188 -10.17 -21.77 -3.53
CA TYR A 188 -8.76 -22.18 -3.50
C TYR A 188 -8.45 -23.38 -4.42
N PRO A 189 -7.36 -23.35 -5.20
CA PRO A 189 -6.31 -22.32 -5.22
C PRO A 189 -6.50 -21.20 -6.26
N ASN A 190 -7.58 -21.23 -7.05
CA ASN A 190 -7.82 -20.23 -8.10
C ASN A 190 -9.18 -19.57 -7.89
N PHE A 191 -9.21 -18.46 -7.16
CA PHE A 191 -10.41 -17.77 -6.74
C PHE A 191 -11.08 -17.06 -7.92
N LYS A 192 -12.17 -17.67 -8.40
CA LYS A 192 -13.03 -17.16 -9.46
C LYS A 192 -14.43 -17.01 -8.91
N SER A 193 -14.91 -15.78 -8.85
CA SER A 193 -16.16 -15.43 -8.16
C SER A 193 -17.27 -15.09 -9.16
N PRO A 194 -18.55 -15.36 -8.80
CA PRO A 194 -19.69 -14.84 -9.55
C PRO A 194 -19.75 -13.31 -9.49
N ASP A 195 -20.05 -12.67 -10.61
CA ASP A 195 -20.01 -11.20 -10.75
C ASP A 195 -20.91 -10.46 -9.74
N VAL A 196 -22.03 -11.08 -9.32
CA VAL A 196 -22.98 -10.47 -8.38
C VAL A 196 -22.35 -10.12 -7.03
N ILE A 197 -21.25 -10.77 -6.63
CA ILE A 197 -20.55 -10.42 -5.38
C ILE A 197 -20.13 -8.95 -5.36
N ILE A 198 -19.74 -8.39 -6.50
CA ILE A 198 -19.33 -6.98 -6.63
C ILE A 198 -20.51 -6.03 -6.40
N GLU A 199 -21.70 -6.39 -6.88
CA GLU A 199 -22.93 -5.63 -6.57
C GLU A 199 -23.28 -5.74 -5.09
N ASN A 200 -23.16 -6.92 -4.49
CA ASN A 200 -23.45 -7.11 -3.07
C ASN A 200 -22.46 -6.34 -2.16
N ILE A 201 -21.18 -6.25 -2.56
CA ILE A 201 -20.17 -5.43 -1.87
C ILE A 201 -20.54 -3.95 -1.98
N ARG A 202 -20.84 -3.45 -3.18
CA ARG A 202 -21.29 -2.06 -3.39
C ARG A 202 -22.52 -1.75 -2.52
N ASP A 203 -23.54 -2.60 -2.60
CA ASP A 203 -24.82 -2.40 -1.91
C ASP A 203 -24.70 -2.53 -0.39
N SER A 204 -23.59 -3.08 0.12
CA SER A 204 -23.28 -3.10 1.55
C SER A 204 -22.77 -1.75 2.09
N GLY A 205 -22.42 -0.81 1.21
CA GLY A 205 -21.92 0.53 1.55
C GLY A 205 -20.49 0.80 1.10
N VAL A 206 -19.85 -0.08 0.34
CA VAL A 206 -18.46 0.10 -0.15
C VAL A 206 -18.42 0.97 -1.40
N ASP A 207 -17.56 2.00 -1.40
CA ASP A 207 -17.39 2.96 -2.49
C ASP A 207 -16.23 2.62 -3.42
N LEU A 208 -15.13 2.08 -2.88
CA LEU A 208 -13.88 1.79 -3.60
C LEU A 208 -13.31 0.42 -3.25
N GLN A 209 -13.07 -0.43 -4.25
CA GLN A 209 -12.41 -1.72 -4.05
C GLN A 209 -10.92 -1.72 -4.46
N MET A 210 -10.12 -2.36 -3.63
CA MET A 210 -8.69 -2.61 -3.85
C MET A 210 -8.54 -3.97 -4.54
N LEU A 211 -7.93 -3.98 -5.72
CA LEU A 211 -7.84 -5.17 -6.60
C LEU A 211 -6.41 -5.62 -6.87
N ALA A 212 -5.39 -4.89 -6.41
CA ALA A 212 -4.03 -5.39 -6.43
C ALA A 212 -3.86 -6.45 -5.34
N THR A 213 -4.26 -7.67 -5.67
CA THR A 213 -4.13 -8.86 -4.82
C THR A 213 -3.36 -9.95 -5.55
N ASN A 214 -2.81 -10.91 -4.82
CA ASN A 214 -2.09 -12.05 -5.42
C ASN A 214 -3.01 -12.95 -6.26
N HIS A 215 -4.34 -12.89 -6.04
CA HIS A 215 -5.36 -13.69 -6.72
C HIS A 215 -6.09 -12.98 -7.87
N ILE A 216 -5.75 -11.73 -8.20
CA ILE A 216 -6.39 -10.98 -9.30
C ILE A 216 -6.17 -11.63 -10.69
N TYR A 217 -5.18 -12.52 -10.81
CA TYR A 217 -4.80 -13.19 -12.05
C TYR A 217 -5.21 -14.67 -12.10
N ASP A 218 -6.05 -15.14 -11.19
CA ASP A 218 -6.50 -16.55 -11.06
C ASP A 218 -7.39 -17.04 -12.21
N ALA A 219 -7.85 -16.13 -13.06
CA ALA A 219 -8.53 -16.40 -14.31
C ALA A 219 -7.71 -15.95 -15.54
N TRP A 220 -6.38 -15.83 -15.38
CA TRP A 220 -5.42 -15.40 -16.39
C TRP A 220 -5.78 -14.04 -17.02
N SER A 221 -5.18 -13.73 -18.18
CA SER A 221 -5.38 -12.46 -18.89
C SER A 221 -6.85 -12.15 -19.18
N TYR A 222 -7.64 -13.18 -19.55
CA TYR A 222 -9.08 -13.03 -19.78
C TYR A 222 -9.80 -12.54 -18.52
N GLY A 223 -9.61 -13.21 -17.38
CA GLY A 223 -10.25 -12.82 -16.14
C GLY A 223 -9.74 -11.50 -15.58
N PHE A 224 -8.46 -11.21 -15.73
CA PHE A 224 -7.87 -9.92 -15.35
C PHE A 224 -8.57 -8.75 -16.09
N THR A 225 -8.69 -8.87 -17.42
CA THR A 225 -9.39 -7.88 -18.25
C THR A 225 -10.87 -7.81 -17.92
N ARG A 226 -11.55 -8.97 -17.89
CA ARG A 226 -12.99 -9.07 -17.63
C ARG A 226 -13.37 -8.54 -16.24
N THR A 227 -12.49 -8.69 -15.24
CA THR A 227 -12.72 -8.13 -13.90
C THR A 227 -12.92 -6.62 -14.01
N MET A 228 -12.05 -5.90 -14.72
CA MET A 228 -12.23 -4.46 -14.92
C MET A 228 -13.54 -4.12 -15.64
N GLU A 229 -13.89 -4.89 -16.68
CA GLU A 229 -15.15 -4.69 -17.42
C GLU A 229 -16.38 -4.83 -16.53
N VAL A 230 -16.39 -5.82 -15.62
CA VAL A 230 -17.50 -6.03 -14.67
C VAL A 230 -17.60 -4.89 -13.66
N TYR A 231 -16.48 -4.37 -13.18
CA TYR A 231 -16.47 -3.21 -12.29
C TYR A 231 -17.02 -1.96 -12.98
N GLU A 232 -16.67 -1.72 -14.25
CA GLU A 232 -17.23 -0.63 -15.05
C GLU A 232 -18.73 -0.80 -15.30
N GLU A 233 -19.18 -2.02 -15.63
CA GLU A 233 -20.59 -2.33 -15.83
C GLU A 233 -21.41 -2.05 -14.56
N LYS A 234 -20.89 -2.45 -13.39
CA LYS A 234 -21.56 -2.31 -12.09
C LYS A 234 -21.40 -0.92 -11.47
N GLY A 235 -20.56 -0.07 -12.04
CA GLY A 235 -20.37 1.31 -11.62
C GLY A 235 -19.77 1.46 -10.22
N ILE A 236 -18.89 0.56 -9.80
CA ILE A 236 -18.13 0.66 -8.55
C ILE A 236 -16.70 1.07 -8.84
N ALA A 237 -16.15 1.99 -8.05
CA ALA A 237 -14.77 2.42 -8.22
C ALA A 237 -13.79 1.32 -7.81
N TYR A 238 -12.65 1.28 -8.48
CA TYR A 238 -11.56 0.38 -8.14
C TYR A 238 -10.18 1.02 -8.38
N THR A 239 -9.15 0.45 -7.78
CA THR A 239 -7.75 0.79 -8.02
C THR A 239 -6.88 -0.47 -7.95
N GLY A 240 -5.57 -0.35 -8.20
CA GLY A 240 -4.61 -1.46 -8.18
C GLY A 240 -4.40 -2.14 -9.54
N ILE A 241 -5.42 -2.14 -10.40
CA ILE A 241 -5.34 -2.59 -11.81
C ILE A 241 -5.80 -1.49 -12.77
N ARG A 242 -5.34 -1.53 -14.02
CA ARG A 242 -5.62 -0.52 -15.05
C ARG A 242 -5.97 -1.14 -16.39
N LYS A 243 -6.77 -0.45 -17.20
CA LYS A 243 -7.12 -0.91 -18.56
C LYS A 243 -6.00 -0.67 -19.57
N ASN A 244 -5.11 0.28 -19.27
CA ASN A 244 -3.97 0.63 -20.12
C ASN A 244 -2.92 1.40 -19.31
N GLU A 245 -1.71 1.51 -19.85
CA GLU A 245 -0.58 2.20 -19.22
C GLU A 245 -0.75 3.73 -19.11
N GLN A 246 -1.77 4.33 -19.73
CA GLN A 246 -2.03 5.77 -19.62
C GLN A 246 -2.91 6.12 -18.41
N GLU A 247 -3.60 5.13 -17.84
CA GLU A 247 -4.36 5.32 -16.62
C GLU A 247 -3.43 5.50 -15.41
N LYS A 248 -3.94 6.21 -14.41
CA LYS A 248 -3.18 6.55 -13.22
C LYS A 248 -3.01 5.32 -12.34
N HIS A 249 -1.89 5.23 -11.64
CA HIS A 249 -1.61 4.16 -10.67
C HIS A 249 -2.34 4.38 -9.32
N TYR A 250 -3.24 5.37 -9.27
CA TYR A 250 -3.93 5.80 -8.06
C TYR A 250 -5.33 6.31 -8.40
N TYR A 251 -6.18 6.35 -7.38
CA TYR A 251 -7.52 6.92 -7.41
C TYR A 251 -7.58 8.16 -6.51
N ILE A 252 -8.36 9.18 -6.87
CA ILE A 252 -8.63 10.33 -5.99
C ILE A 252 -10.14 10.44 -5.82
N ALA A 253 -10.60 10.26 -4.59
CA ALA A 253 -11.98 10.51 -4.19
C ALA A 253 -12.14 11.99 -3.79
N ASP A 254 -13.25 12.61 -4.18
CA ASP A 254 -13.69 13.89 -3.62
C ASP A 254 -14.77 13.59 -2.57
N ILE A 255 -14.36 13.61 -1.29
CA ILE A 255 -15.21 13.25 -0.15
C ILE A 255 -15.64 14.56 0.49
N ASP A 256 -16.82 15.01 0.07
CA ASP A 256 -17.44 16.24 0.57
C ASP A 256 -16.50 17.48 0.46
N GLY A 257 -15.80 17.61 -0.66
CA GLY A 257 -14.86 18.70 -0.96
C GLY A 257 -13.41 18.43 -0.53
N ILE A 258 -13.15 17.37 0.23
CA ILE A 258 -11.80 16.94 0.61
C ILE A 258 -11.33 15.86 -0.35
N LYS A 259 -10.26 16.14 -1.10
CA LYS A 259 -9.66 15.16 -2.00
C LYS A 259 -8.72 14.21 -1.26
N VAL A 260 -9.00 12.91 -1.34
CA VAL A 260 -8.17 11.84 -0.76
C VAL A 260 -7.65 10.93 -1.86
N GLY A 261 -6.34 10.73 -1.87
CA GLY A 261 -5.65 9.86 -2.81
C GLY A 261 -5.51 8.44 -2.26
N PHE A 262 -5.70 7.44 -3.10
CA PHE A 262 -5.59 6.03 -2.79
C PHE A 262 -4.64 5.34 -3.77
N THR A 263 -3.66 4.62 -3.24
CA THR A 263 -2.81 3.70 -4.01
C THR A 263 -3.01 2.29 -3.50
N ASP A 264 -2.92 1.30 -4.37
CA ASP A 264 -3.13 -0.11 -4.04
C ASP A 264 -2.09 -0.97 -4.75
N TYR A 265 -1.38 -1.82 -4.02
CA TYR A 265 -0.21 -2.56 -4.51
C TYR A 265 -0.11 -3.97 -3.94
N VAL A 266 0.24 -4.92 -4.81
CA VAL A 266 0.50 -6.32 -4.45
C VAL A 266 1.98 -6.67 -4.50
N TYR A 267 2.44 -7.49 -3.56
CA TYR A 267 3.77 -8.08 -3.63
C TYR A 267 3.90 -9.06 -4.83
N GLU A 268 5.07 -9.05 -5.45
CA GLU A 268 5.44 -10.03 -6.47
C GLU A 268 6.00 -11.31 -5.82
N THR A 269 5.77 -12.43 -6.50
CA THR A 269 6.34 -13.74 -6.14
C THR A 269 7.37 -14.16 -7.18
N THR A 270 8.27 -15.09 -6.82
CA THR A 270 9.16 -15.69 -7.81
C THR A 270 8.36 -16.56 -8.80
N ASN A 271 8.48 -16.31 -10.10
CA ASN A 271 7.80 -17.15 -11.09
C ASN A 271 8.31 -18.60 -11.06
N VAL A 272 7.45 -19.53 -11.48
CA VAL A 272 7.75 -20.98 -11.52
C VAL A 272 8.99 -21.36 -12.35
N THR A 273 9.48 -20.47 -13.22
CA THR A 273 10.68 -20.71 -14.05
C THR A 273 11.97 -20.10 -13.46
N GLY A 274 11.87 -19.29 -12.41
CA GLY A 274 12.96 -18.49 -11.84
C GLY A 274 13.48 -17.38 -12.78
N GLY A 275 12.67 -16.97 -13.76
CA GLY A 275 12.95 -15.88 -14.70
C GLY A 275 12.73 -14.49 -14.08
N PRO A 276 13.00 -13.40 -14.82
CA PRO A 276 12.79 -12.03 -14.34
C PRO A 276 11.38 -11.49 -14.60
N ASP A 277 10.50 -12.29 -15.18
CA ASP A 277 9.15 -11.85 -15.55
C ASP A 277 8.29 -11.66 -14.29
N LYS A 278 7.50 -10.58 -14.28
CA LYS A 278 6.57 -10.24 -13.20
C LYS A 278 5.60 -11.41 -12.98
N SER A 279 5.42 -11.80 -11.72
CA SER A 279 4.51 -12.88 -11.34
C SER A 279 3.89 -12.70 -9.97
N ILE A 280 2.66 -13.18 -9.83
CA ILE A 280 1.94 -13.32 -8.56
C ILE A 280 1.51 -14.78 -8.40
N ASN A 281 1.54 -15.32 -7.19
CA ASN A 281 1.32 -16.76 -6.92
C ASN A 281 2.12 -17.71 -7.84
N GLY A 282 3.32 -17.29 -8.26
CA GLY A 282 4.17 -18.01 -9.20
C GLY A 282 3.71 -17.98 -10.67
N MET A 283 2.54 -17.39 -10.96
CA MET A 283 1.98 -17.24 -12.32
C MET A 283 2.61 -16.06 -13.03
N ILE A 284 3.18 -16.30 -14.21
CA ILE A 284 3.76 -15.24 -15.06
C ILE A 284 2.61 -14.43 -15.67
N LEU A 285 2.62 -13.12 -15.45
CA LEU A 285 1.69 -12.21 -16.12
C LEU A 285 2.06 -12.08 -17.59
N GLU A 286 1.06 -11.97 -18.46
CA GLU A 286 1.31 -11.70 -19.87
C GLU A 286 1.97 -10.33 -20.05
N THR A 287 2.80 -10.17 -21.09
CA THR A 287 3.57 -8.93 -21.30
C THR A 287 2.67 -7.69 -21.42
N ALA A 288 1.44 -7.85 -21.92
CA ALA A 288 0.47 -6.77 -22.04
C ALA A 288 -0.17 -6.40 -20.68
N ASP A 289 -0.27 -7.35 -19.75
CA ASP A 289 -0.99 -7.20 -18.48
C ASP A 289 -0.05 -6.84 -17.33
N ALA A 290 1.20 -7.28 -17.38
CA ALA A 290 2.22 -6.99 -16.38
C ALA A 290 2.35 -5.49 -16.00
N PRO A 291 2.35 -4.53 -16.95
CA PRO A 291 2.42 -3.10 -16.59
C PRO A 291 1.09 -2.52 -16.10
N LEU A 292 0.00 -3.29 -16.12
CA LEU A 292 -1.35 -2.86 -15.74
C LEU A 292 -1.69 -3.17 -14.28
N LEU A 293 -0.94 -4.06 -13.64
CA LEU A 293 -1.02 -4.35 -12.21
C LEU A 293 0.00 -3.49 -11.43
N ASN A 294 -0.48 -2.77 -10.43
CA ASN A 294 0.36 -2.16 -9.39
C ASN A 294 0.98 -3.26 -8.53
N SER A 295 2.29 -3.42 -8.62
CA SER A 295 3.00 -4.42 -7.83
C SER A 295 4.38 -3.95 -7.41
N PHE A 296 4.96 -4.65 -6.44
CA PHE A 296 6.32 -4.39 -5.97
C PHE A 296 7.07 -5.69 -5.69
N ASP A 297 8.38 -5.68 -5.96
CA ASP A 297 9.27 -6.83 -5.75
C ASP A 297 10.12 -6.62 -4.49
N TYR A 298 9.98 -7.54 -3.52
CA TYR A 298 10.79 -7.52 -2.29
C TYR A 298 12.31 -7.58 -2.57
N ASP A 299 12.72 -8.21 -3.67
CA ASP A 299 14.14 -8.29 -4.05
C ASP A 299 14.64 -7.00 -4.74
N ASN A 300 13.74 -6.09 -5.13
CA ASN A 300 14.07 -4.85 -5.82
C ASN A 300 13.00 -3.74 -5.61
N LEU A 301 13.03 -3.10 -4.45
CA LEU A 301 12.03 -2.09 -4.04
C LEU A 301 12.25 -0.68 -4.63
N GLU A 302 13.43 -0.38 -5.19
CA GLU A 302 13.74 0.98 -5.69
C GLU A 302 12.79 1.48 -6.79
N PRO A 303 12.39 0.68 -7.80
CA PRO A 303 11.39 1.10 -8.78
C PRO A 303 10.04 1.41 -8.14
N PHE A 304 9.59 0.59 -7.19
CA PHE A 304 8.35 0.81 -6.46
C PHE A 304 8.39 2.14 -5.68
N TYR A 305 9.49 2.41 -4.95
CA TYR A 305 9.62 3.68 -4.23
C TYR A 305 9.67 4.90 -5.14
N ALA A 306 10.32 4.80 -6.31
CA ALA A 306 10.35 5.87 -7.28
C ALA A 306 8.97 6.15 -7.87
N GLU A 307 8.20 5.09 -8.17
CA GLU A 307 6.82 5.19 -8.65
C GLU A 307 5.90 5.79 -7.57
N MET A 308 6.01 5.34 -6.32
CA MET A 308 5.26 5.91 -5.20
C MET A 308 5.55 7.39 -4.99
N GLU A 309 6.82 7.79 -5.06
CA GLU A 309 7.18 9.21 -4.98
C GLU A 309 6.54 10.04 -6.12
N GLU A 310 6.50 9.49 -7.33
CA GLU A 310 5.83 10.13 -8.47
C GLU A 310 4.31 10.21 -8.28
N ASN A 311 3.68 9.12 -7.87
CA ASN A 311 2.24 9.06 -7.59
C ASN A 311 1.84 10.06 -6.50
N ILE A 312 2.61 10.14 -5.41
CA ILE A 312 2.38 11.11 -4.33
C ILE A 312 2.48 12.55 -4.86
N ARG A 313 3.50 12.86 -5.67
CA ARG A 313 3.63 14.20 -6.29
C ARG A 313 2.46 14.50 -7.21
N ALA A 314 2.03 13.55 -8.03
CA ALA A 314 0.94 13.72 -8.97
C ALA A 314 -0.40 13.91 -8.24
N MET A 315 -0.70 13.07 -7.24
CA MET A 315 -1.89 13.21 -6.39
C MET A 315 -1.95 14.59 -5.71
N LYS A 316 -0.83 15.05 -5.13
CA LYS A 316 -0.74 16.39 -4.52
C LYS A 316 -0.94 17.51 -5.55
N ALA A 317 -0.39 17.37 -6.75
CA ALA A 317 -0.60 18.34 -7.84
C ALA A 317 -2.07 18.41 -8.31
N GLU A 318 -2.82 17.32 -8.16
CA GLU A 318 -4.26 17.25 -8.42
C GLU A 318 -5.14 17.68 -7.23
N GLY A 319 -4.50 18.06 -6.12
CA GLY A 319 -5.13 18.60 -4.92
C GLY A 319 -5.45 17.58 -3.85
N ALA A 320 -4.93 16.35 -3.92
CA ALA A 320 -5.07 15.39 -2.83
C ALA A 320 -4.43 15.94 -1.54
N GLN A 321 -5.20 15.93 -0.46
CA GLN A 321 -4.84 16.52 0.85
C GLN A 321 -4.42 15.44 1.85
N PHE A 322 -4.86 14.20 1.61
CA PHE A 322 -4.54 13.01 2.40
C PHE A 322 -4.31 11.83 1.44
N ILE A 323 -3.33 10.97 1.72
CA ILE A 323 -2.97 9.84 0.87
C ILE A 323 -2.95 8.55 1.69
N ILE A 324 -3.72 7.56 1.24
CA ILE A 324 -3.82 6.22 1.82
C ILE A 324 -3.15 5.23 0.86
N ALA A 325 -2.25 4.40 1.38
CA ALA A 325 -1.65 3.30 0.63
C ALA A 325 -2.17 1.96 1.15
N ASN A 326 -2.90 1.26 0.28
CA ASN A 326 -3.28 -0.14 0.48
C ASN A 326 -2.14 -1.05 0.04
N MET A 327 -1.77 -1.99 0.92
CA MET A 327 -0.64 -2.89 0.71
C MET A 327 -1.08 -4.34 0.94
N HIS A 328 -1.18 -5.11 -0.15
CA HIS A 328 -1.38 -6.56 -0.09
C HIS A 328 -0.01 -7.21 0.04
N TRP A 329 0.38 -7.61 1.26
CA TRP A 329 1.78 -7.90 1.61
C TRP A 329 1.95 -8.81 2.84
N GLY A 330 3.18 -9.08 3.25
CA GLY A 330 3.43 -9.89 4.43
C GLY A 330 3.44 -11.39 4.15
N THR A 331 3.36 -12.18 5.22
CA THR A 331 3.35 -13.65 5.15
C THR A 331 2.03 -14.16 5.68
N GLU A 332 1.38 -15.07 4.96
CA GLU A 332 0.16 -15.71 5.42
C GLU A 332 0.28 -16.28 6.85
N TYR A 333 -0.79 -16.08 7.62
CA TYR A 333 -1.02 -16.64 8.95
C TYR A 333 0.03 -16.23 10.00
N GLN A 334 0.66 -15.06 9.83
CA GLN A 334 1.55 -14.46 10.83
C GLN A 334 0.86 -13.33 11.57
N LEU A 335 0.74 -13.46 12.89
CA LEU A 335 0.11 -12.45 13.77
C LEU A 335 0.95 -11.19 13.99
N GLU A 336 2.20 -11.19 13.56
CA GLU A 336 3.14 -10.07 13.70
C GLU A 336 3.66 -9.72 12.31
N GLU A 337 3.83 -8.43 12.04
CA GLU A 337 4.45 -7.94 10.82
C GLU A 337 5.91 -8.40 10.71
N ALA A 338 6.34 -8.65 9.47
CA ALA A 338 7.73 -8.92 9.19
C ALA A 338 8.55 -7.62 9.14
N GLN A 339 9.85 -7.71 9.46
CA GLN A 339 10.77 -6.55 9.40
C GLN A 339 10.74 -5.81 8.04
N TYR A 340 10.52 -6.50 6.93
CA TYR A 340 10.44 -5.84 5.63
C TYR A 340 9.16 -5.00 5.48
N GLN A 341 8.05 -5.37 6.13
CA GLN A 341 6.83 -4.55 6.17
C GLN A 341 7.13 -3.25 6.91
N ASP A 342 7.83 -3.29 8.05
CA ASP A 342 8.29 -2.10 8.77
C ASP A 342 9.18 -1.19 7.91
N GLU A 343 10.15 -1.78 7.20
CA GLU A 343 11.09 -1.03 6.36
C GLU A 343 10.37 -0.34 5.19
N ILE A 344 9.42 -1.03 4.55
CA ILE A 344 8.59 -0.46 3.49
C ILE A 344 7.67 0.63 4.05
N ALA A 345 6.98 0.36 5.17
CA ALA A 345 6.07 1.31 5.81
C ALA A 345 6.81 2.60 6.20
N GLN A 346 7.98 2.49 6.83
CA GLN A 346 8.79 3.67 7.17
C GLN A 346 9.24 4.44 5.94
N LYS A 347 9.59 3.76 4.84
CA LYS A 347 9.94 4.42 3.58
C LYS A 347 8.75 5.17 2.98
N LEU A 348 7.55 4.59 2.99
CA LEU A 348 6.33 5.25 2.51
C LEU A 348 5.94 6.45 3.41
N CYS A 349 6.14 6.34 4.72
CA CYS A 349 6.01 7.46 5.66
C CYS A 349 6.94 8.62 5.29
N ASP A 350 8.20 8.31 4.97
CA ASP A 350 9.20 9.30 4.57
C ASP A 350 8.88 9.96 3.21
N LEU A 351 8.20 9.24 2.30
CA LEU A 351 7.72 9.79 1.02
C LEU A 351 6.46 10.66 1.18
N GLY A 352 5.78 10.58 2.32
CA GLY A 352 4.64 11.42 2.67
C GLY A 352 3.27 10.79 2.39
N VAL A 353 3.17 9.46 2.52
CA VAL A 353 1.90 8.75 2.74
C VAL A 353 1.36 9.10 4.14
N ASN A 354 0.04 9.21 4.28
CA ASN A 354 -0.60 9.59 5.55
C ASN A 354 -1.19 8.41 6.33
N ALA A 355 -1.64 7.37 5.63
CA ALA A 355 -2.03 6.10 6.25
C ALA A 355 -1.66 4.91 5.36
N ILE A 356 -1.33 3.78 5.99
CA ILE A 356 -1.22 2.47 5.35
C ILE A 356 -2.31 1.57 5.90
N ILE A 357 -2.99 0.87 4.98
CA ILE A 357 -3.94 -0.19 5.29
C ILE A 357 -3.45 -1.47 4.61
N GLY A 358 -3.10 -2.48 5.40
CA GLY A 358 -2.60 -3.75 4.89
C GLY A 358 -3.66 -4.84 4.81
N GLY A 359 -3.41 -5.80 3.92
CA GLY A 359 -4.14 -7.06 3.78
C GLY A 359 -3.17 -8.19 3.42
N HIS A 360 -3.69 -9.37 3.04
CA HIS A 360 -3.01 -10.64 2.68
C HIS A 360 -2.75 -11.68 3.79
N PRO A 361 -2.24 -11.38 5.01
CA PRO A 361 -1.92 -12.42 6.00
C PRO A 361 -3.10 -13.30 6.44
N HIS A 362 -4.34 -12.98 6.06
CA HIS A 362 -5.58 -13.66 6.45
C HIS A 362 -5.81 -13.70 7.97
N CYS A 363 -5.13 -12.85 8.71
CA CYS A 363 -5.31 -12.61 10.13
C CYS A 363 -4.92 -11.16 10.40
N GLU A 364 -5.41 -10.59 11.49
CA GLU A 364 -5.06 -9.23 11.87
C GLU A 364 -3.59 -9.16 12.29
N GLN A 365 -2.96 -8.04 11.98
CA GLN A 365 -1.62 -7.71 12.44
C GLN A 365 -1.66 -6.37 13.22
N PRO A 366 -0.63 -6.08 14.02
CA PRO A 366 -0.57 -4.85 14.82
C PRO A 366 -0.84 -3.57 14.03
N VAL A 367 -1.28 -2.58 14.78
CA VAL A 367 -1.39 -1.19 14.33
C VAL A 367 -0.22 -0.40 14.90
N ASP A 368 0.32 0.53 14.11
CA ASP A 368 1.34 1.46 14.59
C ASP A 368 1.19 2.89 14.04
N VAL A 369 1.96 3.81 14.61
CA VAL A 369 2.19 5.17 14.13
C VAL A 369 3.67 5.38 13.89
N LEU A 370 4.01 5.60 12.63
CA LEU A 370 5.35 5.94 12.19
C LEU A 370 5.53 7.46 12.14
N THR A 371 6.78 7.91 12.22
CA THR A 371 7.13 9.32 12.09
C THR A 371 8.14 9.48 10.98
N SER A 372 7.86 10.37 10.03
CA SER A 372 8.74 10.66 8.92
C SER A 372 9.97 11.44 9.36
N GLN A 373 10.98 11.50 8.51
CA GLN A 373 12.15 12.36 8.73
C GLN A 373 11.81 13.85 8.90
N SER A 374 10.67 14.30 8.37
CA SER A 374 10.19 15.68 8.55
C SER A 374 9.36 15.89 9.82
N GLY A 375 9.09 14.82 10.59
CA GLY A 375 8.30 14.84 11.82
C GLY A 375 6.79 14.67 11.62
N GLU A 376 6.35 14.39 10.39
CA GLU A 376 4.94 14.08 10.10
C GLU A 376 4.63 12.65 10.53
N LYS A 377 3.41 12.40 10.99
CA LYS A 377 2.99 11.07 11.47
C LYS A 377 2.18 10.34 10.41
N MET A 378 2.34 9.03 10.34
CA MET A 378 1.58 8.14 9.47
C MET A 378 0.97 7.01 10.29
N PHE A 379 -0.33 6.76 10.09
CA PHE A 379 -1.01 5.60 10.66
C PHE A 379 -0.68 4.35 9.84
N VAL A 380 -0.52 3.20 10.49
CA VAL A 380 -0.31 1.90 9.81
C VAL A 380 -1.18 0.85 10.47
N ALA A 381 -2.01 0.18 9.69
CA ALA A 381 -2.52 -1.14 10.04
C ALA A 381 -1.84 -2.17 9.14
N TYR A 382 -1.06 -3.09 9.71
CA TYR A 382 -0.28 -4.02 8.90
C TYR A 382 -1.15 -5.09 8.21
N SER A 383 -2.28 -5.46 8.81
CA SER A 383 -3.30 -6.32 8.22
C SER A 383 -4.63 -6.14 8.95
N GLU A 384 -5.72 -5.93 8.22
CA GLU A 384 -7.09 -5.93 8.76
C GLU A 384 -7.70 -7.33 8.91
N GLY A 385 -7.01 -8.39 8.45
CA GLY A 385 -7.54 -9.76 8.46
C GLY A 385 -8.60 -10.00 7.38
N ASN A 386 -9.50 -10.95 7.63
CA ASN A 386 -10.53 -11.33 6.66
C ASN A 386 -11.86 -10.63 6.98
N ALA A 387 -12.44 -9.91 6.03
CA ALA A 387 -13.85 -9.52 6.09
C ALA A 387 -14.76 -10.70 5.67
N LEU A 388 -14.31 -11.54 4.73
CA LEU A 388 -15.06 -12.70 4.28
C LEU A 388 -14.14 -13.85 3.84
N SER A 389 -14.19 -15.00 4.53
CA SER A 389 -13.46 -16.20 4.14
C SER A 389 -14.10 -17.49 4.68
N ASN A 390 -13.68 -18.66 4.17
CA ASN A 390 -14.03 -19.98 4.75
C ASN A 390 -12.85 -20.61 5.51
N GLN A 391 -11.81 -19.84 5.85
CA GLN A 391 -10.71 -20.33 6.65
C GLN A 391 -11.23 -20.53 8.09
N ARG A 392 -11.24 -21.76 8.57
CA ARG A 392 -11.84 -22.13 9.87
C ARG A 392 -10.84 -22.87 10.73
N THR A 393 -10.99 -22.77 12.04
CA THR A 393 -10.14 -23.47 13.03
C THR A 393 -9.94 -24.96 12.74
N TYR A 394 -10.97 -25.64 12.25
CA TYR A 394 -10.95 -27.08 11.93
C TYR A 394 -10.56 -27.40 10.48
N LEU A 395 -10.28 -26.39 9.65
CA LEU A 395 -9.80 -26.52 8.27
C LEU A 395 -8.35 -26.04 8.09
N MET A 396 -7.85 -25.23 9.02
CA MET A 396 -6.54 -24.57 8.94
C MET A 396 -5.53 -25.24 9.87
N ASP A 397 -4.75 -26.20 9.37
CA ASP A 397 -3.68 -26.84 10.14
C ASP A 397 -2.57 -25.85 10.52
N GLU A 398 -2.33 -24.85 9.66
CA GLU A 398 -1.35 -23.78 9.85
C GLU A 398 -1.75 -22.79 10.95
N MET A 399 -3.05 -22.59 11.16
CA MET A 399 -3.59 -21.62 12.12
C MET A 399 -4.95 -22.03 12.72
N PRO A 400 -4.96 -23.03 13.63
CA PRO A 400 -6.20 -23.57 14.22
C PRO A 400 -6.72 -22.74 15.42
N THR A 401 -6.52 -21.42 15.42
CA THR A 401 -6.68 -20.53 16.60
C THR A 401 -7.83 -19.54 16.49
N GLY A 402 -8.49 -19.46 15.34
CA GLY A 402 -9.66 -18.59 15.10
C GLY A 402 -9.31 -17.26 14.44
N HIS A 403 -8.04 -16.86 14.43
CA HIS A 403 -7.57 -15.61 13.83
C HIS A 403 -7.88 -15.49 12.32
N THR A 404 -8.06 -16.60 11.62
CA THR A 404 -8.47 -16.57 10.20
C THR A 404 -9.97 -16.37 9.99
N GLU A 405 -10.75 -16.46 11.06
CA GLU A 405 -12.18 -16.16 11.11
C GLU A 405 -12.44 -14.72 11.55
N ASP A 406 -11.42 -14.06 12.10
CA ASP A 406 -11.48 -12.70 12.62
C ASP A 406 -11.05 -11.69 11.55
N GLY A 407 -11.53 -10.46 11.71
CA GLY A 407 -11.15 -9.33 10.90
C GLY A 407 -11.48 -8.02 11.59
N ALA A 408 -11.13 -6.92 10.95
CA ALA A 408 -11.37 -5.59 11.46
C ALA A 408 -11.95 -4.66 10.39
N MET A 409 -12.70 -3.67 10.87
CA MET A 409 -12.96 -2.44 10.15
C MET A 409 -12.27 -1.28 10.86
N ILE A 410 -11.43 -0.54 10.15
CA ILE A 410 -10.76 0.65 10.64
C ILE A 410 -11.48 1.89 10.11
N THR A 411 -11.74 2.88 10.97
CA THR A 411 -12.29 4.17 10.56
C THR A 411 -11.31 5.29 10.87
N LEU A 412 -10.86 6.00 9.85
CA LEU A 412 -9.99 7.17 9.94
C LEU A 412 -10.85 8.44 10.02
N HIS A 413 -10.67 9.25 11.05
CA HIS A 413 -11.36 10.53 11.21
C HIS A 413 -10.44 11.68 10.77
N LEU A 414 -10.82 12.38 9.70
CA LEU A 414 -10.03 13.48 9.14
C LEU A 414 -10.71 14.81 9.45
N HIS A 415 -9.91 15.79 9.86
CA HIS A 415 -10.35 17.17 10.05
C HIS A 415 -9.62 18.11 9.08
N GLN A 416 -10.37 18.92 8.35
CA GLN A 416 -9.88 20.08 7.62
C GLN A 416 -10.00 21.33 8.50
N ASP A 417 -8.88 22.00 8.74
CA ASP A 417 -8.86 23.27 9.47
C ASP A 417 -9.18 24.48 8.57
N SER A 418 -9.26 25.67 9.16
CA SER A 418 -9.54 26.91 8.43
C SER A 418 -8.47 27.32 7.42
N SER A 419 -7.26 26.72 7.46
CA SER A 419 -6.20 26.93 6.46
C SER A 419 -6.32 25.99 5.26
N GLY A 420 -7.26 25.03 5.32
CA GLY A 420 -7.41 23.96 4.34
C GLY A 420 -6.50 22.76 4.61
N LYS A 421 -5.77 22.73 5.74
CA LYS A 421 -4.95 21.56 6.07
C LYS A 421 -5.85 20.44 6.57
N VAL A 422 -5.72 19.27 5.95
CA VAL A 422 -6.38 18.04 6.39
C VAL A 422 -5.43 17.22 7.25
N SER A 423 -5.91 16.74 8.40
CA SER A 423 -5.15 15.91 9.32
C SER A 423 -5.98 14.78 9.90
N LEU A 424 -5.36 13.64 10.17
CA LEU A 424 -5.96 12.55 10.94
C LEU A 424 -6.05 12.98 12.40
N THR A 425 -7.25 12.92 12.98
CA THR A 425 -7.53 13.36 14.36
C THR A 425 -7.91 12.22 15.29
N ASP A 426 -8.52 11.15 14.77
CA ASP A 426 -8.85 9.94 15.52
C ASP A 426 -8.87 8.71 14.60
N VAL A 427 -8.81 7.53 15.21
CA VAL A 427 -8.94 6.24 14.52
C VAL A 427 -9.78 5.29 15.36
N ASP A 428 -10.84 4.75 14.80
CA ASP A 428 -11.65 3.71 15.44
C ASP A 428 -11.38 2.33 14.86
N LEU A 429 -11.60 1.32 15.70
CA LEU A 429 -11.49 -0.09 15.36
C LEU A 429 -12.81 -0.78 15.72
N LEU A 430 -13.40 -1.45 14.75
CA LEU A 430 -14.51 -2.38 14.92
C LEU A 430 -14.01 -3.80 14.64
N PRO A 431 -13.82 -4.65 15.66
CA PRO A 431 -13.61 -6.07 15.44
C PRO A 431 -14.82 -6.71 14.75
N THR A 432 -14.56 -7.66 13.87
CA THR A 432 -15.56 -8.40 13.09
C THR A 432 -15.24 -9.89 13.09
N TRP A 433 -16.26 -10.72 12.92
CA TRP A 433 -16.11 -12.17 12.85
C TRP A 433 -16.93 -12.77 11.72
N VAL A 434 -16.30 -13.63 10.93
CA VAL A 434 -16.96 -14.36 9.84
C VAL A 434 -17.67 -15.60 10.39
N TYR A 435 -18.83 -15.37 10.99
CA TYR A 435 -19.68 -16.45 11.50
C TYR A 435 -20.12 -17.37 10.36
N ARG A 436 -19.91 -18.68 10.53
CA ARG A 436 -20.37 -19.73 9.60
C ARG A 436 -21.38 -20.63 10.29
N TYR A 437 -22.48 -20.90 9.62
CA TYR A 437 -23.43 -21.93 9.99
C TYR A 437 -23.81 -22.77 8.78
N SER A 438 -24.67 -23.77 8.96
CA SER A 438 -25.19 -24.58 7.86
C SER A 438 -26.69 -24.78 8.01
N ASP A 439 -27.41 -24.70 6.89
CA ASP A 439 -28.83 -25.01 6.78
C ASP A 439 -29.07 -26.05 5.68
N GLU A 440 -30.32 -26.28 5.30
CA GLU A 440 -30.71 -27.26 4.27
C GLU A 440 -30.10 -26.97 2.89
N SER A 441 -29.68 -25.72 2.64
CA SER A 441 -29.11 -25.24 1.37
C SER A 441 -27.57 -25.13 1.39
N GLY A 442 -26.91 -25.48 2.49
CA GLY A 442 -25.45 -25.57 2.57
C GLY A 442 -24.85 -24.62 3.61
N SER A 443 -23.61 -24.17 3.34
CA SER A 443 -22.87 -23.27 4.24
C SER A 443 -23.34 -21.84 4.08
N LYS A 444 -23.68 -21.19 5.20
CA LYS A 444 -24.11 -19.79 5.26
C LYS A 444 -23.20 -18.99 6.15
N TYR A 445 -23.14 -17.69 5.89
CA TYR A 445 -22.16 -16.81 6.51
C TYR A 445 -22.77 -15.47 6.85
N TYR A 446 -22.29 -14.86 7.92
CA TYR A 446 -22.52 -13.47 8.25
C TYR A 446 -21.19 -12.82 8.62
N ILE A 447 -21.02 -11.56 8.24
CA ILE A 447 -19.99 -10.69 8.82
C ILE A 447 -20.62 -10.06 10.07
N LEU A 448 -20.20 -10.50 11.25
CA LEU A 448 -20.75 -10.02 12.51
C LEU A 448 -19.89 -8.87 13.07
N PRO A 449 -20.44 -7.67 13.26
CA PRO A 449 -19.77 -6.61 14.02
C PRO A 449 -19.74 -7.00 15.51
N LEU A 450 -18.62 -6.73 16.17
CA LEU A 450 -18.38 -7.10 17.57
C LEU A 450 -18.26 -5.89 18.50
N ASP A 451 -18.89 -4.77 18.14
CA ASP A 451 -19.01 -3.58 19.01
C ASP A 451 -19.72 -3.88 20.35
N ASP A 452 -20.62 -4.86 20.37
CA ASP A 452 -21.21 -5.42 21.59
C ASP A 452 -21.22 -6.96 21.58
N ALA A 453 -20.03 -7.57 21.54
CA ALA A 453 -19.85 -9.02 21.57
C ALA A 453 -20.56 -9.71 22.76
N ALA A 454 -20.63 -9.02 23.91
CA ALA A 454 -21.27 -9.55 25.12
C ALA A 454 -22.80 -9.74 24.95
N ASN A 455 -23.45 -8.93 24.11
CA ASN A 455 -24.88 -9.02 23.81
C ASN A 455 -25.18 -9.42 22.36
N ILE A 456 -24.22 -10.01 21.65
CA ILE A 456 -24.32 -10.35 20.21
C ILE A 456 -25.57 -11.16 19.86
N GLU A 457 -26.03 -12.05 20.74
CA GLU A 457 -27.22 -12.87 20.50
C GLU A 457 -28.51 -12.04 20.50
N SER A 458 -28.54 -10.94 21.27
CA SER A 458 -29.67 -10.02 21.32
C SER A 458 -29.70 -9.11 20.09
N THR A 459 -28.53 -8.70 19.59
CA THR A 459 -28.42 -7.82 18.42
C THR A 459 -28.63 -8.57 17.11
N THR A 460 -28.17 -9.83 17.03
CA THR A 460 -28.27 -10.65 15.82
C THR A 460 -29.48 -11.59 15.80
N GLY A 461 -30.00 -11.97 16.98
CA GLY A 461 -30.99 -13.04 17.12
C GLY A 461 -30.43 -14.46 16.97
N ILE A 462 -29.11 -14.61 16.81
CA ILE A 462 -28.43 -15.91 16.69
C ILE A 462 -28.07 -16.40 18.09
N THR A 463 -28.52 -17.60 18.47
CA THR A 463 -28.28 -18.16 19.80
C THR A 463 -27.04 -19.05 19.83
N GLY A 464 -26.34 -19.09 20.97
CA GLY A 464 -25.23 -20.01 21.21
C GLY A 464 -23.88 -19.53 20.68
N ILE A 465 -23.78 -18.27 20.26
CA ILE A 465 -22.57 -17.71 19.62
C ILE A 465 -21.79 -16.74 20.50
N ARG A 466 -22.28 -16.43 21.70
CA ARG A 466 -21.70 -15.40 22.57
C ARG A 466 -20.23 -15.67 22.93
N GLU A 467 -19.91 -16.90 23.33
CA GLU A 467 -18.55 -17.25 23.77
C GLU A 467 -17.54 -17.15 22.63
N GLU A 468 -17.91 -17.59 21.43
CA GLU A 468 -17.07 -17.53 20.22
C GLU A 468 -16.88 -16.09 19.74
N ALA A 469 -17.96 -15.30 19.72
CA ALA A 469 -17.92 -13.88 19.37
C ALA A 469 -17.05 -13.08 20.36
N GLN A 470 -17.18 -13.36 21.67
CA GLN A 470 -16.34 -12.74 22.69
C GLN A 470 -14.86 -13.13 22.52
N ALA A 471 -14.57 -14.40 22.19
CA ALA A 471 -13.21 -14.86 21.94
C ALA A 471 -12.61 -14.21 20.68
N SER A 472 -13.40 -14.02 19.62
CA SER A 472 -12.99 -13.27 18.43
C SER A 472 -12.63 -11.82 18.77
N TYR A 473 -13.54 -11.11 19.45
CA TYR A 473 -13.29 -9.75 19.92
C TYR A 473 -12.00 -9.64 20.74
N GLU A 474 -11.79 -10.55 21.70
CA GLU A 474 -10.59 -10.56 22.54
C GLU A 474 -9.31 -10.80 21.75
N ARG A 475 -9.33 -11.67 20.74
CA ARG A 475 -8.18 -11.91 19.86
C ARG A 475 -7.84 -10.68 19.03
N THR A 476 -8.82 -10.09 18.35
CA THR A 476 -8.62 -8.87 17.56
C THR A 476 -8.10 -7.72 18.42
N MET A 477 -8.71 -7.50 19.59
CA MET A 477 -8.29 -6.44 20.51
C MET A 477 -6.91 -6.69 21.14
N ALA A 478 -6.52 -7.95 21.34
CA ALA A 478 -5.18 -8.27 21.81
C ALA A 478 -4.10 -7.91 20.79
N VAL A 479 -4.37 -8.10 19.50
CA VAL A 479 -3.44 -7.79 18.40
C VAL A 479 -3.43 -6.29 18.08
N MET A 480 -4.59 -5.70 17.82
CA MET A 480 -4.69 -4.34 17.27
C MET A 480 -4.90 -3.27 18.34
N GLY A 481 -5.54 -3.60 19.46
CA GLY A 481 -5.95 -2.65 20.49
C GLY A 481 -4.82 -1.78 21.06
N PRO A 482 -3.65 -2.34 21.43
CA PRO A 482 -2.52 -1.53 21.89
C PRO A 482 -2.05 -0.48 20.86
N GLY A 483 -2.06 -0.85 19.57
CA GLY A 483 -1.71 0.01 18.46
C GLY A 483 -2.72 1.12 18.22
N ILE A 484 -4.01 0.81 18.30
CA ILE A 484 -5.10 1.80 18.23
C ILE A 484 -4.97 2.82 19.36
N GLU A 485 -4.75 2.39 20.60
CA GLU A 485 -4.53 3.30 21.73
C GLU A 485 -3.29 4.19 21.54
N LYS A 486 -2.23 3.66 20.92
CA LYS A 486 -1.05 4.44 20.53
C LYS A 486 -1.41 5.47 19.47
N ALA A 487 -2.20 5.09 18.46
CA ALA A 487 -2.67 5.98 17.40
C ALA A 487 -3.54 7.12 17.93
N LYS A 488 -4.56 6.83 18.74
CA LYS A 488 -5.41 7.84 19.39
C LYS A 488 -4.56 8.87 20.14
N LYS A 489 -3.59 8.42 20.95
CA LYS A 489 -2.65 9.31 21.65
C LYS A 489 -1.76 10.13 20.73
N ALA A 490 -1.39 9.59 19.57
CA ALA A 490 -0.51 10.27 18.63
C ALA A 490 -1.24 11.35 17.81
N PHE A 491 -2.52 11.15 17.49
CA PHE A 491 -3.32 12.04 16.65
C PHE A 491 -4.27 12.95 17.42
N LEU A 492 -4.43 12.74 18.74
CA LEU A 492 -5.09 13.67 19.65
C LEU A 492 -4.50 15.09 19.49
N GLN A 493 -5.31 16.00 18.95
CA GLN A 493 -5.02 17.42 18.96
C GLN A 493 -4.92 17.91 20.42
N PRO A 494 -3.87 18.65 20.82
CA PRO A 494 -3.91 19.33 22.10
C PRO A 494 -5.12 20.27 22.07
N VAL A 495 -6.07 20.08 22.98
CA VAL A 495 -7.13 21.06 23.22
C VAL A 495 -6.43 22.40 23.44
N GLN A 496 -6.52 23.31 22.48
CA GLN A 496 -6.18 24.70 22.71
C GLN A 496 -7.17 25.18 23.77
N THR A 497 -6.75 25.11 25.03
CA THR A 497 -7.39 25.82 26.12
C THR A 497 -7.10 27.30 25.87
N GLY A 498 -7.88 27.89 24.96
CA GLY A 498 -7.95 29.31 24.74
C GLY A 498 -8.51 29.97 25.99
N ILE A 499 -7.66 30.22 26.97
CA ILE A 499 -7.90 31.27 27.96
C ILE A 499 -7.26 32.52 27.35
N SER A 500 -8.07 33.28 26.62
CA SER A 500 -7.79 34.68 26.27
C SER A 500 -7.97 35.57 27.49
#